data_AF-A0A5M3Y4Z2-F1
#
_entry.id   AF-A0A5M3Y4Z2-F1
#
_cell.length_a   1.000
_cell.length_b   1.000
_cell.length_c   1.000
_cell.angle_alpha   90.00
_cell.angle_beta   90.00
_cell.angle_gamma   90.00
#
_symmetry.space_group_name_H-M   'P 1'
#
loop_
_entity.id
_entity.type
_entity.pdbx_description
1 polymer ?
#
loop_
_entity_poly.entity_id
_entity_poly.type
_entity_poly.pdbx_seq_one_letter_code
_entity_poly.pdbx_strand_id
1 'polypeptide(L)' 'MIELARTLEACAAKLSELADRLHDDPAAPPWFDTTARAYATRCHQAATDLTAASQALGDRV' A
#
# COMPACT_ATOMS: atom_id res chain seq x y z
N MET A 1 -13.78 4.07 7.98
CA MET A 1 -12.75 3.01 7.85
C MET A 1 -12.57 2.57 6.41
N ILE A 2 -13.64 2.28 5.66
CA ILE A 2 -13.58 1.97 4.22
C ILE A 2 -12.78 3.02 3.41
N GLU A 3 -13.02 4.33 3.61
CA GLU A 3 -12.28 5.39 2.89
C GLU A 3 -10.77 5.42 3.22
N LEU A 4 -10.40 5.08 4.46
CA LEU A 4 -8.99 4.95 4.84
C LEU A 4 -8.35 3.72 4.18
N ALA A 5 -9.06 2.59 4.13
CA ALA A 5 -8.59 1.40 3.43
C ALA A 5 -8.36 1.68 1.93
N ARG A 6 -9.28 2.38 1.26
CA ARG A 6 -9.11 2.80 -0.14
C ARG A 6 -7.89 3.70 -0.34
N THR A 7 -7.64 4.62 0.58
CA THR A 7 -6.48 5.51 0.55
C THR A 7 -5.17 4.71 0.67
N LEU A 8 -5.15 3.69 1.53
CA LEU A 8 -4.00 2.82 1.73
C LEU A 8 -3.75 1.90 0.51
N GLU A 9 -4.78 1.37 -0.13
CA GLU A 9 -4.63 0.65 -1.41
C GLU A 9 -4.04 1.55 -2.49
N ALA A 10 -4.53 2.79 -2.61
CA ALA A 10 -3.99 3.75 -3.57
C ALA A 10 -2.52 4.11 -3.26
N CYS A 11 -2.15 4.17 -1.98
CA CYS A 11 -0.76 4.36 -1.56
C CYS A 11 0.11 3.16 -1.99
N ALA A 12 -0.35 1.94 -1.75
CA ALA A 12 0.35 0.72 -2.16
C ALA A 12 0.58 0.69 -3.68
N ALA A 13 -0.45 0.98 -4.46
CA ALA A 13 -0.35 1.03 -5.92
C ALA A 13 0.66 2.07 -6.40
N LYS A 14 0.62 3.30 -5.86
CA LYS A 14 1.55 4.37 -6.25
C LYS A 14 3.01 4.06 -5.90
N LEU A 15 3.25 3.42 -4.76
CA LEU A 15 4.59 3.02 -4.36
C LEU A 15 5.16 1.92 -5.26
N SER A 16 4.33 0.93 -5.62
CA SER A 16 4.72 -0.11 -6.58
C SER A 16 5.00 0.48 -7.96
N GLU A 17 4.12 1.35 -8.47
CA GLU A 17 4.32 2.04 -9.75
C GLU A 17 5.62 2.86 -9.75
N LEU A 18 5.89 3.59 -8.67
CA LEU A 18 7.10 4.38 -8.54
C LEU A 18 8.36 3.51 -8.48
N ALA A 19 8.30 2.36 -7.78
CA ALA A 19 9.39 1.39 -7.77
C ALA A 19 9.67 0.84 -9.17
N ASP A 20 8.62 0.44 -9.90
CA ASP A 20 8.75 -0.09 -11.26
C ASP A 20 9.32 0.96 -12.23
N ARG A 21 8.88 2.23 -12.11
CA ARG A 21 9.40 3.32 -12.94
C ARG A 21 10.86 3.67 -12.69
N LEU A 22 11.33 3.49 -11.45
CA LEU A 22 12.69 3.86 -11.04
C LEU A 22 13.65 2.66 -11.00
N HIS A 23 13.19 1.46 -11.32
CA HIS A 23 13.97 0.23 -11.23
C HIS A 23 15.28 0.30 -12.04
N ASP A 24 15.19 0.81 -13.27
CA ASP A 24 16.33 0.95 -14.18
C ASP A 24 16.90 2.38 -14.21
N ASP A 25 16.42 3.29 -13.34
CA ASP A 25 16.90 4.66 -13.30
C ASP A 25 18.26 4.72 -12.56
N PRO A 26 19.37 5.07 -13.24
CA PRO A 26 20.69 5.13 -12.60
C PRO A 26 20.81 6.25 -11.55
N ALA A 27 19.88 7.21 -11.52
CA ALA A 27 19.80 8.23 -10.48
C ALA A 27 18.99 7.77 -9.25
N ALA A 28 18.27 6.64 -9.33
CA ALA A 28 17.53 6.11 -8.20
C ALA A 28 18.49 5.54 -7.14
N PRO A 29 18.29 5.87 -5.85
CA PRO A 29 19.10 5.29 -4.80
C PRO A 29 18.96 3.75 -4.77
N PRO A 30 20.04 2.98 -4.53
CA PRO A 30 19.98 1.50 -4.55
C PRO A 30 19.01 0.89 -3.52
N TRP A 31 18.70 1.64 -2.47
CA TRP A 31 17.76 1.22 -1.43
C TRP A 31 16.29 1.47 -1.79
N PHE A 32 16.02 2.23 -2.85
CA PHE A 32 14.70 2.77 -3.13
C PHE A 32 13.68 1.68 -3.49
N ASP A 33 13.99 0.80 -4.43
CA ASP A 33 13.07 -0.25 -4.90
C ASP A 33 12.59 -1.13 -3.74
N THR A 34 13.52 -1.71 -2.97
CA THR A 34 13.22 -2.52 -1.78
C THR A 34 12.36 -1.76 -0.77
N THR A 35 12.69 -0.49 -0.53
CA THR A 35 11.97 0.34 0.45
C THR A 35 10.55 0.64 -0.01
N ALA A 36 10.37 1.10 -1.26
CA ALA A 36 9.07 1.40 -1.83
C ALA A 36 8.16 0.17 -1.82
N ARG A 37 8.66 -0.99 -2.22
CA ARG A 37 7.91 -2.26 -2.21
C ARG A 37 7.54 -2.71 -0.79
N ALA A 38 8.43 -2.52 0.19
CA ALA A 38 8.13 -2.82 1.59
C ALA A 38 7.01 -1.93 2.14
N TYR A 39 7.02 -0.63 1.83
CA TYR A 39 5.94 0.27 2.22
C TYR A 39 4.64 -0.01 1.47
N ALA A 40 4.71 -0.38 0.18
CA ALA A 40 3.53 -0.80 -0.58
C ALA A 40 2.83 -2.00 0.08
N THR A 41 3.62 -3.00 0.48
CA THR A 41 3.12 -4.19 1.19
C THR A 41 2.42 -3.81 2.50
N ARG A 42 3.02 -2.92 3.30
CA ARG A 42 2.44 -2.47 4.57
C ARG A 42 1.13 -1.71 4.37
N CYS A 43 1.05 -0.87 3.34
CA CYS A 43 -0.17 -0.15 3.00
C CYS A 43 -1.30 -1.12 2.60
N HIS A 44 -1.01 -2.11 1.76
CA HIS A 44 -1.98 -3.13 1.36
C HIS A 44 -2.47 -3.98 2.54
N GLN A 45 -1.56 -4.39 3.44
CA GLN A 45 -1.92 -5.10 4.67
C GLN A 45 -2.87 -4.27 5.56
N ALA A 46 -2.53 -3.00 5.81
CA ALA A 46 -3.36 -2.13 6.60
C ALA A 46 -4.74 -1.87 5.97
N ALA A 47 -4.82 -1.77 4.64
CA ALA A 47 -6.09 -1.66 3.94
C ALA A 47 -6.97 -2.91 4.08
N THR A 48 -6.35 -4.09 3.98
CA THR A 48 -7.01 -5.39 4.17
C THR A 48 -7.57 -5.51 5.58
N ASP A 49 -6.76 -5.20 6.59
CA ASP A 49 -7.16 -5.26 8.00
C ASP A 49 -8.32 -4.31 8.31
N LEU A 50 -8.26 -3.08 7.80
CA LEU A 50 -9.34 -2.10 7.98
C LEU A 50 -10.63 -2.51 7.28
N THR A 51 -10.53 -3.16 6.12
CA THR A 51 -11.70 -3.67 5.39
C THR A 51 -12.36 -4.81 6.18
N ALA A 52 -11.56 -5.75 6.67
CA ALA A 52 -12.05 -6.85 7.50
C ALA A 52 -12.68 -6.35 8.81
N ALA A 53 -12.04 -5.38 9.48
CA ALA A 53 -12.60 -4.75 10.68
C ALA A 53 -13.92 -4.03 10.39
N SER A 54 -14.02 -3.33 9.25
CA SER A 54 -15.25 -2.68 8.81
C SER A 54 -16.39 -3.68 8.60
N GLN A 55 -16.13 -4.82 7.97
CA GLN A 55 -17.13 -5.87 7.74
C GLN A 55 -17.58 -6.51 9.06
N ALA A 56 -16.64 -6.90 9.92
CA ALA A 56 -16.95 -7.50 11.21
C ALA A 56 -17.76 -6.58 12.14
N LEU A 57 -17.59 -5.27 12.03
CA LEU A 57 -18.39 -4.30 12.75
C LEU A 57 -19.77 -4.05 12.11
N GLY A 58 -19.87 -4.13 10.78
CA GLY A 58 -21.14 -4.02 10.06
C GLY A 58 -22.07 -5.21 10.30
N ASP A 59 -21.53 -6.43 10.37
CA ASP A 59 -22.29 -7.67 10.62
C ASP A 59 -22.78 -7.81 12.08
N ARG A 60 -22.32 -6.92 12.97
CA ARG A 60 -22.64 -6.92 14.41
C ARG A 60 -23.74 -5.93 14.80
N VAL A 61 -24.26 -5.15 13.84
CA VAL A 61 -25.34 -4.16 14.02
C VAL A 61 -26.61 -4.69 13.36
#